data_AF-A0A2I2KXG6-F1
#
_entry.id   AF-A0A2I2KXG6-F1
#
_cell.length_a   1.000
_cell.length_b   1.000
_cell.length_c   1.000
_cell.angle_alpha   90.00
_cell.angle_beta   90.00
_cell.angle_gamma   90.00
#
_symmetry.space_group_name_H-M   'P 1'
#
loop_
_entity.id
_entity.type
_entity.pdbx_description
1 polymer ?
#
loop_
_entity_poly.entity_id
_entity_poly.type
_entity_poly.pdbx_seq_one_letter_code
_entity_poly.pdbx_strand_id
1 'polypeptide(L)'
;MNFVGHGGAVVPYLVALPDRRPGVTGDHTLIHIAGITAYIAFFSMAATVIWGALLASRLLDGHLHRATLYGGHVTLAIVAISSSCLHAVLHVFRHDTFFDMEKVWIPWIGGADTVVSIGIVGLEIVIVVGFSVWFQRRISYRRWLHLHRWAYPGFALIALHSALASKEQHFGFIWATFAVMMLAVIYLTVNRLIAPTVDSPQDAEAWFDFAE
;
A
#
# COMPACT_ATOMS: atom_id res chain seq x y z
N MET A 1 54.84 12.59 -45.50
CA MET A 1 54.18 11.73 -44.51
C MET A 1 54.94 11.84 -43.20
N ASN A 2 54.33 12.44 -42.18
CA ASN A 2 54.53 12.20 -40.75
C ASN A 2 53.77 13.30 -40.00
N PHE A 3 52.54 12.98 -39.59
CA PHE A 3 51.73 13.81 -38.72
C PHE A 3 52.24 13.66 -37.28
N VAL A 4 52.69 14.75 -36.69
CA VAL A 4 52.99 14.87 -35.26
C VAL A 4 51.65 15.00 -34.53
N GLY A 5 51.27 13.98 -33.77
CA GLY A 5 50.05 13.96 -32.96
C GLY A 5 50.20 14.83 -31.71
N HIS A 6 49.31 15.81 -31.57
CA HIS A 6 49.17 16.63 -30.38
C HIS A 6 48.85 15.77 -29.15
N GLY A 7 49.59 16.01 -28.06
CA GLY A 7 49.31 15.47 -26.74
C GLY A 7 47.97 16.01 -26.21
N GLY A 8 46.92 15.21 -26.35
CA GLY A 8 45.67 15.39 -25.64
C GLY A 8 45.82 14.87 -24.22
N ALA A 9 45.82 15.77 -23.24
CA ALA A 9 45.67 15.43 -21.84
C ALA A 9 44.35 14.66 -21.65
N VAL A 10 44.45 13.38 -21.31
CA VAL A 10 43.29 12.59 -20.90
C VAL A 10 42.94 13.07 -19.51
N VAL A 11 42.01 14.02 -19.41
CA VAL A 11 41.39 14.40 -18.13
C VAL A 11 40.53 13.20 -17.73
N PRO A 12 40.87 12.43 -16.68
CA PRO A 12 39.95 11.44 -16.18
C PRO A 12 38.75 12.22 -15.65
N TYR A 13 37.60 12.04 -16.28
CA TYR A 13 36.33 12.45 -15.69
C TYR A 13 36.14 11.54 -14.48
N LEU A 14 36.76 11.92 -13.35
CA LEU A 14 36.35 11.46 -12.04
C LEU A 14 34.91 11.92 -11.90
N VAL A 15 33.98 11.07 -12.32
CA VAL A 15 32.59 11.14 -11.89
C VAL A 15 32.70 11.16 -10.37
N ALA A 16 32.53 12.33 -9.77
CA ALA A 16 32.40 12.46 -8.34
C ALA A 16 31.29 11.48 -7.95
N LEU A 17 31.68 10.37 -7.33
CA LEU A 17 30.71 9.48 -6.72
C LEU A 17 29.89 10.38 -5.80
N PRO A 18 28.56 10.36 -5.88
CA PRO A 18 27.75 11.22 -5.05
C PRO A 18 28.19 11.08 -3.60
N ASP A 19 28.29 12.22 -2.91
CA ASP A 19 28.77 12.28 -1.53
C ASP A 19 28.00 11.25 -0.69
N ARG A 20 28.69 10.21 -0.22
CA ARG A 20 28.07 9.17 0.60
C ARG A 20 27.69 9.84 1.92
N ARG A 21 26.38 9.95 2.19
CA ARG A 21 25.91 10.41 3.51
C ARG A 21 26.52 9.47 4.57
N PRO A 22 27.31 9.98 5.54
CA PRO A 22 27.89 9.15 6.59
C PRO A 22 26.76 8.46 7.37
N GLY A 23 26.78 7.13 7.46
CA GLY A 23 25.77 6.34 8.19
C GLY A 23 24.62 5.77 7.35
N VAL A 24 24.59 5.99 6.02
CA VAL A 24 23.60 5.40 5.11
C VAL A 24 24.21 4.20 4.40
N THR A 25 23.68 3.00 4.64
CA THR A 25 24.17 1.74 4.05
C THR A 25 23.76 1.63 2.58
N GLY A 26 24.72 1.35 1.70
CA GLY A 26 24.47 1.11 0.26
C GLY A 26 24.01 -0.32 -0.03
N ASP A 27 23.32 -0.96 0.92
CA ASP A 27 23.32 -2.40 1.06
C ASP A 27 22.15 -3.04 0.31
N HIS A 28 22.44 -4.06 -0.51
CA HIS A 28 21.44 -4.98 -1.08
C HIS A 28 20.41 -5.45 -0.05
N THR A 29 20.80 -5.56 1.22
CA THR A 29 19.94 -5.85 2.36
C THR A 29 18.74 -4.91 2.48
N LEU A 30 18.92 -3.60 2.34
CA LEU A 30 17.81 -2.63 2.43
C LEU A 30 16.83 -2.80 1.28
N ILE A 31 17.32 -3.11 0.08
CA ILE A 31 16.48 -3.39 -1.08
C ILE A 31 15.64 -4.65 -0.84
N HIS A 32 16.25 -5.71 -0.32
CA HIS A 32 15.53 -6.94 0.01
C HIS A 32 14.49 -6.74 1.11
N ILE A 33 14.83 -6.03 2.19
CA ILE A 33 13.88 -5.72 3.27
C ILE A 33 12.73 -4.84 2.74
N ALA A 34 13.03 -3.82 1.93
CA ALA A 34 12.01 -2.97 1.30
C ALA A 34 11.08 -3.77 0.39
N GLY A 35 11.61 -4.75 -0.35
CA GLY A 35 10.80 -5.65 -1.19
C GLY A 35 9.92 -6.60 -0.37
N ILE A 36 10.47 -7.23 0.67
CA ILE A 36 9.69 -8.13 1.56
C ILE A 36 8.58 -7.36 2.27
N THR A 37 8.89 -6.19 2.82
CA THR A 37 7.91 -5.33 3.47
C THR A 37 6.82 -4.84 2.50
N ALA A 38 7.18 -4.54 1.24
CA ALA A 38 6.21 -4.22 0.19
C ALA A 38 5.25 -5.38 -0.10
N TYR A 39 5.76 -6.62 -0.22
CA TYR A 39 4.90 -7.78 -0.44
C TYR A 39 3.98 -8.05 0.74
N ILE A 40 4.50 -7.99 1.97
CA ILE A 40 3.69 -8.12 3.19
C ILE A 40 2.59 -7.06 3.19
N ALA A 41 2.94 -5.81 2.90
CA ALA A 41 1.99 -4.70 2.82
C ALA A 41 0.88 -4.95 1.80
N PHE A 42 1.24 -5.28 0.56
CA PHE A 42 0.26 -5.49 -0.50
C PHE A 42 -0.67 -6.67 -0.20
N PHE A 43 -0.12 -7.84 0.16
CA PHE A 43 -0.93 -9.04 0.36
C PHE A 43 -1.80 -8.94 1.62
N SER A 44 -1.30 -8.35 2.71
CA SER A 44 -2.12 -8.10 3.89
C SER A 44 -3.20 -7.04 3.63
N MET A 45 -2.92 -6.02 2.81
CA MET A 45 -3.92 -5.05 2.39
C MET A 45 -5.01 -5.70 1.54
N ALA A 46 -4.64 -6.53 0.56
CA ALA A 46 -5.60 -7.27 -0.26
C ALA A 46 -6.47 -8.20 0.60
N ALA A 47 -5.85 -8.93 1.53
CA ALA A 47 -6.56 -9.75 2.50
C ALA A 47 -7.52 -8.91 3.37
N THR A 48 -7.10 -7.71 3.82
CA THR A 48 -7.94 -6.79 4.59
C THR A 48 -9.21 -6.40 3.83
N VAL A 49 -9.09 -6.07 2.54
CA VAL A 49 -10.22 -5.71 1.68
C VAL A 49 -11.15 -6.90 1.45
N ILE A 50 -10.59 -8.09 1.19
CA ILE A 50 -11.36 -9.34 1.08
C ILE A 50 -12.14 -9.58 2.37
N TRP A 51 -11.48 -9.48 3.52
CA TRP A 51 -12.08 -9.70 4.83
C TRP A 51 -13.19 -8.69 5.14
N GLY A 52 -12.98 -7.41 4.79
CA GLY A 52 -13.98 -6.36 4.93
C GLY A 52 -15.19 -6.57 4.00
N ALA A 53 -14.96 -7.06 2.78
CA ALA A 53 -16.03 -7.43 1.86
C ALA A 53 -16.82 -8.65 2.37
N LEU A 54 -16.13 -9.67 2.90
CA LEU A 54 -16.74 -10.83 3.54
C LEU A 54 -17.58 -10.44 4.75
N LEU A 55 -17.11 -9.51 5.58
CA LEU A 55 -17.86 -8.99 6.73
C LEU A 55 -19.13 -8.21 6.33
N ALA A 56 -19.10 -7.55 5.17
CA ALA A 56 -20.25 -6.84 4.63
C ALA A 56 -21.24 -7.78 3.90
N SER A 57 -20.74 -8.92 3.40
CA SER A 57 -21.53 -9.91 2.68
C SER A 57 -22.08 -10.97 3.63
N ARG A 58 -23.31 -11.42 3.43
CA ARG A 58 -23.87 -12.58 4.17
C ARG A 58 -23.36 -13.94 3.68
N LEU A 59 -22.24 -13.97 2.96
CA LEU A 59 -21.71 -15.17 2.30
C LEU A 59 -21.17 -16.22 3.27
N LEU A 60 -20.79 -15.80 4.48
CA LEU A 60 -20.22 -16.66 5.52
C LEU A 60 -21.12 -16.79 6.75
N ASP A 61 -22.38 -16.36 6.64
CA ASP A 61 -23.37 -16.52 7.70
C ASP A 61 -23.50 -18.02 8.03
N GLY A 62 -23.22 -18.38 9.29
CA GLY A 62 -23.27 -19.75 9.79
C GLY A 62 -21.94 -20.53 9.77
N HIS A 63 -20.91 -20.03 9.08
CA HIS A 63 -19.58 -20.68 9.05
C HIS A 63 -18.57 -20.01 9.99
N LEU A 64 -18.58 -18.68 10.08
CA LEU A 64 -17.66 -17.93 10.94
C LEU A 64 -18.41 -16.93 11.81
N HIS A 65 -17.97 -16.78 13.05
CA HIS A 65 -18.48 -15.76 13.94
C HIS A 65 -18.08 -14.37 13.42
N ARG A 66 -19.02 -13.42 13.47
CA ARG A 66 -18.80 -12.04 13.04
C ARG A 66 -17.63 -11.37 13.78
N ALA A 67 -17.45 -11.70 15.06
CA ALA A 67 -16.32 -11.24 15.88
C ALA A 67 -14.96 -11.70 15.30
N THR A 68 -14.86 -12.94 14.81
CA THR A 68 -13.64 -13.45 14.16
C THR A 68 -13.37 -12.72 12.85
N LEU A 69 -14.41 -12.47 12.06
CA LEU A 69 -14.27 -11.69 10.83
C LEU A 69 -13.79 -10.26 11.14
N TYR A 70 -14.42 -9.59 12.09
CA TYR A 70 -14.00 -8.25 12.51
C TYR A 70 -12.55 -8.22 13.03
N GLY A 71 -12.20 -9.12 13.95
CA GLY A 71 -10.85 -9.19 14.51
C GLY A 71 -9.78 -9.48 13.45
N GLY A 72 -10.09 -10.36 12.49
CA GLY A 72 -9.22 -10.63 11.34
C GLY A 72 -9.02 -9.40 10.45
N HIS A 73 -10.10 -8.68 10.14
CA HIS A 73 -10.03 -7.44 9.34
C HIS A 73 -9.15 -6.39 10.02
N VAL A 74 -9.37 -6.13 11.32
CA VAL A 74 -8.57 -5.15 12.08
C VAL A 74 -7.10 -5.55 12.15
N THR A 75 -6.81 -6.83 12.44
CA THR A 75 -5.44 -7.33 12.54
C THR A 75 -4.70 -7.21 11.19
N LEU A 76 -5.34 -7.62 10.09
CA LEU A 76 -4.77 -7.49 8.76
C LEU A 76 -4.56 -6.02 8.37
N ALA A 77 -5.50 -5.13 8.72
CA ALA A 77 -5.38 -3.70 8.44
C ALA A 77 -4.17 -3.08 9.15
N ILE A 78 -3.95 -3.42 10.42
CA ILE A 78 -2.80 -2.93 11.20
C ILE A 78 -1.49 -3.43 10.57
N VAL A 79 -1.40 -4.71 10.21
CA VAL A 79 -0.22 -5.28 9.55
C VAL A 79 0.02 -4.58 8.21
N ALA A 80 -1.01 -4.38 7.41
CA ALA A 80 -0.93 -3.74 6.10
C ALA A 80 -0.45 -2.30 6.18
N ILE A 81 -1.05 -1.48 7.05
CA ILE A 81 -0.66 -0.07 7.22
C ILE A 81 0.75 0.02 7.81
N SER A 82 1.06 -0.76 8.85
CA SER A 82 2.38 -0.70 9.50
C SER A 82 3.51 -1.11 8.54
N SER A 83 3.30 -2.18 7.76
CA SER A 83 4.28 -2.61 6.76
C SER A 83 4.37 -1.66 5.58
N SER A 84 3.28 -1.00 5.17
CA SER A 84 3.31 0.05 4.14
C SER A 84 4.10 1.27 4.59
N CYS A 85 3.90 1.73 5.83
CA CYS A 85 4.68 2.82 6.42
C CYS A 85 6.16 2.45 6.53
N LEU A 86 6.46 1.22 6.99
CA LEU A 86 7.84 0.72 7.05
C LEU A 86 8.48 0.67 5.66
N HIS A 87 7.76 0.16 4.67
CA HIS A 87 8.21 0.14 3.27
C HIS A 87 8.56 1.56 2.78
N ALA A 88 7.69 2.54 2.99
CA ALA A 88 7.93 3.93 2.63
C ALA A 88 9.15 4.53 3.35
N VAL A 89 9.29 4.29 4.66
CA VAL A 89 10.41 4.80 5.46
C VAL A 89 11.75 4.17 5.04
N LEU A 90 11.77 2.90 4.64
CA LEU A 90 12.99 2.24 4.16
C LEU A 90 13.58 2.91 2.92
N HIS A 91 12.76 3.57 2.09
CA HIS A 91 13.23 4.35 0.94
C HIS A 91 14.02 5.61 1.33
N VAL A 92 13.81 6.18 2.52
CA VAL A 92 14.61 7.31 3.03
C VAL A 92 16.07 6.91 3.27
N PHE A 93 16.30 5.64 3.61
CA PHE A 93 17.63 5.10 3.91
C PHE A 93 18.35 4.55 2.67
N ARG A 94 17.73 4.60 1.50
CA ARG A 94 18.35 4.12 0.26
C ARG A 94 19.23 5.20 -0.37
N HIS A 95 20.37 4.77 -0.89
CA HIS A 95 21.35 5.67 -1.53
C HIS A 95 21.11 5.84 -3.04
N ASP A 96 20.47 4.87 -3.68
CA ASP A 96 20.29 4.83 -5.14
C ASP A 96 19.24 5.83 -5.65
N THR A 97 18.36 6.29 -4.76
CA THR A 97 17.33 7.28 -5.05
C THR A 97 17.34 8.30 -3.92
N PHE A 98 17.72 9.56 -4.21
CA PHE A 98 17.80 10.63 -3.20
C PHE A 98 16.39 11.06 -2.73
N PHE A 99 15.74 10.23 -1.93
CA PHE A 99 14.46 10.53 -1.26
C PHE A 99 14.74 11.21 0.09
N ASP A 100 14.50 12.52 0.14
CA ASP A 100 14.40 13.24 1.42
C ASP A 100 13.04 12.92 2.07
N MET A 101 12.92 13.12 3.39
CA MET A 101 11.71 12.81 4.15
C MET A 101 10.45 13.47 3.56
N GLU A 102 10.59 14.69 3.01
CA GLU A 102 9.50 15.40 2.34
C GLU A 102 9.00 14.68 1.08
N LYS A 103 9.90 14.06 0.31
CA LYS A 103 9.57 13.34 -0.93
C LYS A 103 8.87 12.01 -0.68
N VAL A 104 8.94 11.48 0.54
CA VAL A 104 8.28 10.22 0.93
C VAL A 104 6.81 10.42 1.27
N TRP A 105 6.45 11.61 1.76
CA TRP A 105 5.08 11.91 2.19
C TRP A 105 4.33 12.81 1.23
N ILE A 106 5.02 13.63 0.43
CA ILE A 106 4.34 14.57 -0.45
C ILE A 106 4.46 14.10 -1.90
N PRO A 107 3.34 13.78 -2.56
CA PRO A 107 3.37 13.23 -3.91
C PRO A 107 3.81 14.30 -4.94
N TRP A 108 4.51 13.87 -5.99
CA TRP A 108 5.08 14.71 -7.06
C TRP A 108 6.10 15.80 -6.65
N ILE A 109 6.45 15.92 -5.37
CA ILE A 109 7.51 16.83 -4.94
C ILE A 109 8.90 16.26 -5.28
N GLY A 110 9.82 17.15 -5.69
CA GLY A 110 11.24 16.83 -5.82
C GLY A 110 11.58 15.88 -6.97
N GLY A 111 10.72 15.77 -7.98
CA GLY A 111 10.94 14.91 -9.16
C GLY A 111 10.62 13.43 -8.93
N ALA A 112 9.83 13.10 -7.90
CA ALA A 112 9.37 11.74 -7.66
C ALA A 112 8.63 11.19 -8.89
N ASP A 113 8.95 9.96 -9.28
CA ASP A 113 8.29 9.28 -10.39
C ASP A 113 6.77 9.18 -10.15
N THR A 114 6.01 9.19 -11.24
CA THR A 114 4.54 9.12 -11.19
C THR A 114 4.09 7.82 -10.53
N VAL A 115 4.79 6.71 -10.76
CA VAL A 115 4.48 5.42 -10.12
C VAL A 115 4.60 5.53 -8.59
N VAL A 116 5.67 6.16 -8.09
CA VAL A 116 5.88 6.36 -6.65
C VAL A 116 4.80 7.28 -6.06
N SER A 117 4.49 8.37 -6.75
CA SER A 117 3.48 9.35 -6.30
C SER A 117 2.09 8.72 -6.16
N ILE A 118 1.71 7.80 -7.06
CA ILE A 118 0.47 7.00 -6.93
C ILE A 118 0.48 6.17 -5.64
N GLY A 119 1.61 5.56 -5.30
CA GLY A 119 1.79 4.79 -4.07
C GLY A 119 1.63 5.64 -2.81
N ILE A 120 2.21 6.85 -2.81
CA ILE A 120 2.08 7.83 -1.71
C ILE A 120 0.62 8.19 -1.49
N VAL A 121 -0.09 8.64 -2.54
CA VAL A 121 -1.52 9.01 -2.43
C VAL A 121 -2.36 7.83 -1.95
N GLY A 122 -2.08 6.63 -2.46
CA GLY A 122 -2.73 5.41 -1.99
C GLY A 122 -2.54 5.21 -0.48
N LEU A 123 -1.30 5.27 0.01
CA LEU A 123 -0.96 5.13 1.42
C LEU A 123 -1.65 6.20 2.29
N GLU A 124 -1.60 7.46 1.89
CA GLU A 124 -2.25 8.57 2.61
C GLU A 124 -3.75 8.33 2.78
N ILE A 125 -4.44 7.92 1.72
CA ILE A 125 -5.87 7.60 1.78
C ILE A 125 -6.13 6.48 2.78
N VAL A 126 -5.37 5.37 2.74
CA VAL A 126 -5.63 4.25 3.65
C VAL A 126 -5.27 4.59 5.10
N ILE A 127 -4.25 5.44 5.32
CA ILE A 127 -3.93 5.97 6.66
C ILE A 127 -5.09 6.81 7.20
N VAL A 128 -5.63 7.74 6.40
CA VAL A 128 -6.79 8.56 6.80
C VAL A 128 -8.00 7.69 7.12
N VAL A 129 -8.25 6.65 6.32
CA VAL A 129 -9.33 5.69 6.58
C VAL A 129 -9.06 4.88 7.85
N GLY A 130 -7.83 4.44 8.10
CA GLY A 130 -7.46 3.74 9.34
C GLY A 130 -7.70 4.60 10.57
N PHE A 131 -7.25 5.85 10.55
CA PHE A 131 -7.49 6.81 11.63
C PHE A 131 -8.97 7.12 11.84
N SER A 132 -9.79 7.07 10.79
CA SER A 132 -11.24 7.32 10.91
C SER A 132 -11.95 6.37 11.87
N VAL A 133 -11.42 5.16 12.08
CA VAL A 133 -11.97 4.18 13.03
C VAL A 133 -11.92 4.71 14.46
N TRP A 134 -10.89 5.49 14.82
CA TRP A 134 -10.80 6.08 16.17
C TRP A 134 -11.82 7.20 16.36
N PHE A 135 -12.18 7.88 15.28
CA PHE A 135 -13.21 8.91 15.27
C PHE A 135 -14.62 8.37 15.05
N GLN A 136 -14.80 7.06 14.81
CA GLN A 136 -16.09 6.47 14.49
C GLN A 136 -17.15 6.75 15.57
N ARG A 137 -16.77 6.80 16.85
CA ARG A 137 -17.69 7.09 17.97
C ARG A 137 -18.10 8.58 18.03
N ARG A 138 -17.38 9.47 17.34
CA ARG A 138 -17.64 10.93 17.33
C ARG A 138 -18.38 11.40 16.08
N ILE A 139 -18.47 10.58 15.04
CA ILE A 139 -19.19 10.90 13.81
C ILE A 139 -20.35 9.91 13.62
N SER A 140 -21.40 10.31 12.90
CA SER A 140 -22.50 9.39 12.63
C SER A 140 -22.03 8.20 11.77
N TYR A 141 -22.60 7.02 12.03
CA TYR A 141 -22.26 5.78 11.31
C TYR A 141 -22.27 5.95 9.78
N ARG A 142 -23.26 6.66 9.24
CA ARG A 142 -23.36 6.94 7.79
C ARG A 142 -22.16 7.74 7.26
N ARG A 143 -21.72 8.77 7.98
CA ARG A 143 -20.56 9.60 7.57
C ARG A 143 -19.28 8.80 7.66
N TRP A 144 -19.10 8.05 8.74
CA TRP A 144 -17.98 7.13 8.89
C TRP A 144 -17.93 6.11 7.74
N LEU A 145 -19.05 5.48 7.41
CA LEU A 145 -19.11 4.48 6.34
C LEU A 145 -18.76 5.10 4.96
N HIS A 146 -19.21 6.32 4.69
CA HIS A 146 -18.82 7.04 3.48
C HIS A 146 -17.32 7.32 3.43
N LEU A 147 -16.72 7.74 4.55
CA LEU A 147 -15.28 7.95 4.65
C LEU A 147 -14.52 6.62 4.49
N HIS A 148 -14.99 5.55 5.12
CA HIS A 148 -14.35 4.23 5.07
C HIS A 148 -14.37 3.62 3.66
N ARG A 149 -15.37 3.94 2.83
CA ARG A 149 -15.41 3.53 1.41
C ARG A 149 -14.24 4.08 0.59
N TRP A 150 -13.55 5.12 1.05
CA TRP A 150 -12.29 5.57 0.42
C TRP A 150 -11.16 4.54 0.50
N ALA A 151 -11.28 3.50 1.33
CA ALA A 151 -10.35 2.37 1.31
C ALA A 151 -10.28 1.71 -0.08
N TYR A 152 -11.39 1.64 -0.82
CA TYR A 152 -11.42 1.02 -2.16
C TYR A 152 -10.55 1.76 -3.19
N PRO A 153 -10.71 3.08 -3.41
CA PRO A 153 -9.81 3.82 -4.29
C PRO A 153 -8.37 3.84 -3.76
N GLY A 154 -8.16 3.96 -2.44
CA GLY A 154 -6.80 3.87 -1.86
C GLY A 154 -6.11 2.55 -2.19
N PHE A 155 -6.82 1.43 -2.03
CA PHE A 155 -6.34 0.11 -2.40
C PHE A 155 -6.08 -0.02 -3.91
N ALA A 156 -6.95 0.54 -4.76
CA ALA A 156 -6.76 0.51 -6.21
C ALA A 156 -5.46 1.24 -6.63
N LEU A 157 -5.16 2.39 -6.00
CA LEU A 157 -3.89 3.10 -6.22
C LEU A 157 -2.69 2.28 -5.75
N ILE A 158 -2.77 1.65 -4.58
CA ILE A 158 -1.72 0.76 -4.06
C ILE A 158 -1.51 -0.42 -5.02
N ALA A 159 -2.57 -1.05 -5.51
CA ALA A 159 -2.48 -2.17 -6.46
C ALA A 159 -1.85 -1.75 -7.78
N LEU A 160 -2.22 -0.57 -8.29
CA LEU A 160 -1.61 0.01 -9.48
C LEU A 160 -0.12 0.31 -9.27
N HIS A 161 0.23 0.93 -8.15
CA HIS A 161 1.62 1.17 -7.77
C HIS A 161 2.42 -0.15 -7.72
N SER A 162 1.92 -1.17 -7.02
CA SER A 162 2.57 -2.48 -6.92
C SER A 162 2.78 -3.13 -8.28
N ALA A 163 1.78 -3.10 -9.17
CA ALA A 163 1.88 -3.69 -10.50
C ALA A 163 2.87 -2.96 -11.38
N LEU A 164 2.90 -1.62 -11.33
CA LEU A 164 3.82 -0.80 -12.11
C LEU A 164 5.26 -0.88 -11.61
N ALA A 165 5.45 -0.86 -10.29
CA ALA A 165 6.78 -0.97 -9.65
C ALA A 165 7.40 -2.37 -9.79
N SER A 166 6.59 -3.42 -9.98
CA SER A 166 7.07 -4.80 -10.07
C SER A 166 7.26 -5.32 -11.50
N LYS A 167 7.16 -4.46 -12.53
CA LYS A 167 7.19 -4.89 -13.95
C LYS A 167 8.43 -5.68 -14.34
N GLU A 168 9.58 -5.37 -13.75
CA GLU A 168 10.87 -6.00 -14.06
C GLU A 168 11.11 -7.29 -13.26
N GLN A 169 10.24 -7.61 -12.29
CA GLN A 169 10.36 -8.77 -11.42
C GLN A 169 9.62 -9.98 -12.02
N HIS A 170 10.37 -10.94 -12.56
CA HIS A 170 9.83 -12.13 -13.24
C HIS A 170 9.57 -13.32 -12.29
N PHE A 171 8.83 -13.10 -11.19
CA PHE A 171 8.40 -14.19 -10.31
C PHE A 171 6.98 -14.64 -10.63
N GLY A 172 6.85 -15.72 -11.42
CA GLY A 172 5.55 -16.24 -11.86
C GLY A 172 4.59 -16.55 -10.71
N PHE A 173 5.09 -17.05 -9.58
CA PHE A 173 4.27 -17.34 -8.40
C PHE A 173 3.67 -16.08 -7.76
N ILE A 174 4.48 -15.02 -7.57
CA ILE A 174 4.03 -13.76 -6.97
C ILE A 174 2.95 -13.12 -7.83
N TRP A 175 3.16 -13.08 -9.16
CA TRP A 175 2.16 -12.56 -10.10
C TRP A 175 0.88 -13.41 -10.13
N ALA A 176 0.98 -14.73 -10.02
CA ALA A 176 -0.20 -15.59 -9.89
C ALA A 176 -0.98 -15.29 -8.60
N THR A 177 -0.31 -15.17 -7.46
CA THR A 177 -0.95 -14.79 -6.18
C THR A 177 -1.58 -13.40 -6.27
N PHE A 178 -0.87 -12.43 -6.87
CA PHE A 178 -1.39 -11.09 -7.12
C PHE A 178 -2.69 -11.14 -7.93
N ALA A 179 -2.69 -11.88 -9.05
CA ALA A 179 -3.86 -12.01 -9.91
C ALA A 179 -5.04 -12.67 -9.19
N VAL A 180 -4.81 -13.75 -8.43
CA VAL A 180 -5.86 -14.42 -7.65
C VAL A 180 -6.47 -13.47 -6.61
N MET A 181 -5.65 -12.74 -5.87
CA MET A 181 -6.12 -11.77 -4.87
C MET A 181 -6.91 -10.64 -5.52
N MET A 182 -6.46 -10.12 -6.66
CA MET A 182 -7.19 -9.11 -7.44
C MET A 182 -8.54 -9.61 -7.92
N LEU A 183 -8.60 -10.80 -8.48
CA LEU A 183 -9.85 -11.42 -8.90
C LEU A 183 -10.81 -11.60 -7.72
N ALA A 184 -10.32 -12.05 -6.56
CA ALA A 184 -11.13 -12.18 -5.35
C ALA A 184 -11.70 -10.83 -4.89
N VAL A 185 -10.88 -9.77 -4.85
CA VAL A 185 -11.35 -8.43 -4.49
C VAL A 185 -12.39 -7.93 -5.48
N ILE A 186 -12.13 -8.05 -6.79
CA ILE A 186 -13.06 -7.59 -7.83
C ILE A 186 -14.38 -8.35 -7.71
N TYR A 187 -14.34 -9.68 -7.61
CA TYR A 187 -15.51 -10.53 -7.48
C TYR A 187 -16.36 -10.15 -6.26
N LEU A 188 -15.75 -10.00 -5.08
CA LEU A 188 -16.46 -9.65 -3.86
C LEU A 188 -17.01 -8.21 -3.89
N THR A 189 -16.26 -7.28 -4.49
CA THR A 189 -16.70 -5.89 -4.63
C THR A 189 -17.89 -5.79 -5.59
N VAL A 190 -17.86 -6.50 -6.72
CA VAL A 190 -18.98 -6.56 -7.67
C VAL A 190 -20.21 -7.20 -7.01
N ASN A 191 -20.05 -8.32 -6.31
CA ASN A 191 -21.15 -8.96 -5.58
C ASN A 191 -21.78 -8.01 -4.55
N ARG A 192 -20.96 -7.23 -3.84
CA ARG A 192 -21.45 -6.21 -2.90
C ARG A 192 -22.26 -5.10 -3.58
N LEU A 193 -21.89 -4.71 -4.80
CA LEU A 193 -22.62 -3.69 -5.56
C LEU A 193 -23.97 -4.22 -6.08
N ILE A 194 -24.03 -5.50 -6.46
CA ILE A 194 -25.24 -6.13 -7.03
C ILE A 194 -26.23 -6.55 -5.94
N ALA A 195 -25.74 -7.04 -4.79
CA ALA A 195 -26.57 -7.44 -3.66
C ALA A 195 -26.39 -6.47 -2.49
N PRO A 196 -26.99 -5.26 -2.54
CA PRO A 196 -27.03 -4.39 -1.38
C PRO A 196 -27.83 -5.09 -0.29
N THR A 197 -27.16 -5.49 0.78
CA THR A 197 -27.80 -5.98 2.00
C THR A 197 -28.77 -4.90 2.47
N VAL A 198 -30.06 -5.24 2.57
CA VAL A 198 -31.11 -4.34 3.06
C VAL A 198 -30.81 -3.99 4.52
N ASP A 199 -30.42 -2.75 4.79
CA ASP A 199 -30.25 -2.24 6.16
C ASP A 199 -31.65 -1.91 6.72
N SER A 200 -32.12 -2.69 7.70
CA SER A 200 -33.14 -2.18 8.61
C SER A 200 -32.45 -1.22 9.60
N PRO A 201 -33.09 -0.13 10.06
CA PRO A 201 -32.50 0.77 11.06
C PRO A 201 -32.01 0.07 12.34
N GLN A 202 -32.58 -1.09 12.67
CA GLN A 202 -32.17 -1.94 13.81
C GLN A 202 -30.82 -2.63 13.60
N ASP A 203 -30.45 -3.00 12.36
CA ASP A 203 -29.16 -3.64 12.08
C ASP A 203 -27.97 -2.70 12.29
N ALA A 204 -28.21 -1.38 12.19
CA ALA A 204 -27.20 -0.34 12.40
C ALA A 204 -26.93 -0.05 13.89
N GLU A 205 -27.93 -0.17 14.77
CA GLU A 205 -27.75 -0.06 16.23
C GLU A 205 -27.05 -1.30 16.79
N ALA A 206 -27.45 -2.50 16.34
CA ALA A 206 -26.86 -3.77 16.76
C ALA A 206 -25.36 -3.89 16.46
N TRP A 207 -24.83 -3.14 15.49
CA TRP A 207 -23.40 -3.12 15.19
C TRP A 207 -22.55 -2.54 16.32
N PHE A 208 -23.07 -1.59 17.09
CA PHE A 208 -22.34 -0.98 18.21
C PHE A 208 -22.37 -1.85 19.46
N ASP A 209 -23.39 -2.68 19.63
CA ASP A 209 -23.51 -3.60 20.78
C ASP A 209 -22.44 -4.69 20.80
N PHE A 210 -21.85 -5.06 19.64
CA PHE A 210 -20.75 -6.04 19.58
C PHE A 210 -19.36 -5.42 19.81
N ALA A 211 -19.28 -4.09 19.91
CA ALA A 211 -18.03 -3.36 20.15
C ALA A 211 -17.86 -2.94 21.63
N GLU A 212 -18.81 -3.32 22.49
CA GLU A 212 -18.76 -3.21 23.97
C GLU A 212 -18.53 -4.60 24.59
#